data_AF-K2GB93-F1
#
_entry.id   AF-K2GB93-F1
#
_cell.length_a   1.000
_cell.length_b   1.000
_cell.length_c   1.000
_cell.angle_alpha   90.00
_cell.angle_beta   90.00
_cell.angle_gamma   90.00
#
_symmetry.space_group_name_H-M   'P 1'
#
loop_
_entity.id
_entity.type
_entity.pdbx_description
1 polymer ?
#
loop_
_entity_poly.entity_id
_entity_poly.type
_entity_poly.pdbx_seq_one_letter_code
_entity_poly.pdbx_strand_id
1 'polypeptide(L)'
;MEENNYAYIDAQNVNMAIQNQRWKLDWKKFRIYLTEKYKVERAYMFIWFIPENQDMYTFFQELWYVLVFKSVLQLHDWETKWNVDAELVLQAMIDYNKYTKAVIVTWDWDFACLISYLYKNDKLLTLIVPNDRRYSIFLKNTAKEKLDSLSNLRKKLEYRIYKKRSHQSSTNTWPIWSDS
;
A
#
# COMPACT_ATOMS: atom_id res chain seq x y z
N MET A 1 14.70 -19.14 12.35
CA MET A 1 15.00 -17.88 11.63
C MET A 1 13.81 -16.97 11.85
N GLU A 2 14.06 -15.72 12.22
CA GLU A 2 13.01 -14.72 12.31
C GLU A 2 12.39 -14.54 10.91
N GLU A 3 11.06 -14.47 10.82
CA GLU A 3 10.38 -14.34 9.52
C GLU A 3 10.73 -12.98 8.90
N ASN A 4 11.40 -13.00 7.75
CA ASN A 4 11.74 -11.80 6.98
C ASN A 4 10.77 -11.63 5.80
N ASN A 5 9.59 -11.05 6.06
CA ASN A 5 8.58 -10.83 5.03
C ASN A 5 8.65 -9.41 4.48
N TYR A 6 8.38 -9.22 3.20
CA TYR A 6 8.34 -7.90 2.56
C TYR A 6 6.91 -7.52 2.18
N ALA A 7 6.58 -6.24 2.26
CA ALA A 7 5.31 -5.70 1.79
C ALA A 7 5.50 -4.83 0.54
N TYR A 8 4.58 -4.97 -0.42
CA TYR A 8 4.53 -4.20 -1.65
C TYR A 8 3.17 -3.50 -1.71
N ILE A 9 3.18 -2.18 -1.51
CA ILE A 9 1.98 -1.39 -1.29
C ILE A 9 1.78 -0.46 -2.47
N ASP A 10 0.67 -0.66 -3.17
CA ASP A 10 0.17 0.33 -4.12
C ASP A 10 -0.53 1.45 -3.34
N ALA A 11 0.22 2.52 -3.08
CA ALA A 11 -0.24 3.59 -2.21
C ALA A 11 -1.42 4.36 -2.81
N GLN A 12 -1.43 4.51 -4.13
CA GLN A 12 -2.49 5.21 -4.84
C GLN A 12 -3.80 4.41 -4.74
N ASN A 13 -3.74 3.11 -4.98
CA ASN A 13 -4.91 2.24 -4.87
C ASN A 13 -5.45 2.19 -3.43
N VAL A 14 -4.58 2.13 -2.43
CA VAL A 14 -4.99 2.22 -1.01
C VAL A 14 -5.68 3.55 -0.72
N ASN A 15 -5.07 4.68 -1.09
CA ASN A 15 -5.58 6.01 -0.80
C ASN A 15 -6.95 6.25 -1.47
N MET A 16 -7.08 5.97 -2.77
CA MET A 16 -8.35 6.13 -3.49
C MET A 16 -9.47 5.27 -2.88
N ALA A 17 -9.16 4.03 -2.51
CA ALA A 17 -10.16 3.12 -1.93
C ALA A 17 -10.63 3.55 -0.53
N ILE A 18 -9.74 4.14 0.27
CA ILE A 18 -10.05 4.60 1.63
C ILE A 18 -10.82 5.92 1.61
N GLN A 19 -10.47 6.84 0.70
CA GLN A 19 -11.24 8.07 0.46
C GLN A 19 -12.69 7.76 0.08
N ASN A 20 -12.89 6.79 -0.83
CA ASN A 20 -14.22 6.30 -1.21
C ASN A 20 -15.04 5.73 -0.02
N GLN A 21 -14.37 5.28 1.05
CA GLN A 21 -15.00 4.75 2.26
C GLN A 21 -15.18 5.81 3.37
N ARG A 22 -14.80 7.07 3.12
CA ARG A 22 -14.94 8.21 4.04
C ARG A 22 -14.27 7.99 5.40
N TRP A 23 -13.09 7.40 5.40
CA TRP A 23 -12.22 7.35 6.58
C TRP A 23 -10.78 7.65 6.17
N LYS A 24 -9.89 7.83 7.15
CA LYS A 24 -8.47 8.06 6.92
C LYS A 24 -7.66 6.93 7.54
N LEU A 25 -6.74 6.37 6.76
CA LEU A 25 -5.76 5.41 7.26
C LEU A 25 -4.71 6.13 8.09
N ASP A 26 -4.44 5.62 9.28
CA ASP A 26 -3.26 5.98 10.05
C ASP A 26 -2.08 5.12 9.55
N TRP A 27 -1.20 5.71 8.76
CA TRP A 27 -0.09 5.00 8.11
C TRP A 27 0.97 4.52 9.09
N LYS A 28 1.08 5.16 10.27
CA LYS A 28 1.95 4.70 11.35
C LYS A 28 1.39 3.42 11.96
N LYS A 29 0.09 3.40 12.29
CA LYS A 29 -0.57 2.18 12.78
C LYS A 29 -0.53 1.07 11.73
N PHE A 30 -0.68 1.42 10.45
CA PHE A 30 -0.58 0.42 9.39
C PHE A 30 0.82 -0.18 9.28
N ARG A 31 1.88 0.62 9.41
CA ARG A 31 3.26 0.11 9.43
C ARG A 31 3.47 -0.85 10.59
N ILE A 32 3.04 -0.46 11.80
CA ILE A 32 3.13 -1.28 13.01
C ILE A 32 2.38 -2.61 12.80
N TYR A 33 1.16 -2.55 12.25
CA TYR A 33 0.37 -3.73 11.96
C TYR A 33 1.06 -4.70 11.00
N LEU A 34 1.68 -4.20 9.93
CA LEU A 34 2.47 -5.00 9.00
C LEU A 34 3.64 -5.69 9.72
N THR A 35 4.36 -4.97 10.57
CA THR A 35 5.47 -5.53 11.36
C THR A 35 4.98 -6.60 12.34
N GLU A 36 3.95 -6.30 13.13
CA GLU A 36 3.55 -7.16 14.23
C GLU A 36 2.84 -8.44 13.75
N LYS A 37 1.86 -8.28 12.85
CA LYS A 37 1.02 -9.38 12.37
C LYS A 37 1.72 -10.23 11.32
N TYR A 38 2.39 -9.58 10.37
CA TYR A 38 2.94 -10.26 9.19
C TYR A 38 4.47 -10.34 9.19
N LYS A 39 5.13 -9.89 10.27
CA LYS A 39 6.60 -9.90 10.38
C LYS A 39 7.25 -9.21 9.17
N VAL A 40 6.64 -8.09 8.75
CA VAL A 40 7.16 -7.31 7.63
C VAL A 40 8.36 -6.49 8.07
N GLU A 41 9.54 -6.88 7.60
CA GLU A 41 10.79 -6.15 7.81
C GLU A 41 10.84 -4.92 6.90
N ARG A 42 10.61 -5.11 5.59
CA ARG A 42 10.66 -4.05 4.58
C ARG A 42 9.31 -3.82 3.94
N ALA A 43 8.85 -2.57 3.91
CA ALA A 43 7.60 -2.17 3.27
C ALA A 43 7.86 -1.16 2.15
N TYR A 44 7.74 -1.60 0.91
CA TYR A 44 7.81 -0.75 -0.28
C TYR A 44 6.48 -0.04 -0.51
N MET A 45 6.54 1.24 -0.79
CA MET A 45 5.40 2.08 -1.13
C MET A 45 5.59 2.66 -2.53
N PHE A 46 4.78 2.19 -3.47
CA PHE A 46 4.82 2.60 -4.87
C PHE A 46 3.94 3.82 -5.06
N ILE A 47 4.53 4.90 -5.58
CA ILE A 47 3.95 6.24 -5.49
C ILE A 47 4.38 7.13 -6.65
N TRP A 48 3.47 8.00 -7.10
CA TRP A 48 3.78 9.07 -8.04
C TRP A 48 4.61 10.16 -7.40
N PHE A 49 5.69 10.54 -8.06
CA PHE A 49 6.46 11.70 -7.64
C PHE A 49 5.79 13.00 -8.08
N ILE A 50 5.45 13.83 -7.12
CA ILE A 50 4.87 15.15 -7.25
C ILE A 50 5.70 16.05 -6.32
N PRO A 51 6.50 16.99 -6.86
CA PRO A 51 7.45 17.79 -6.09
C PRO A 51 6.84 18.48 -4.86
N GLU A 52 5.57 18.90 -4.96
CA GLU A 52 4.84 19.64 -3.93
C GLU A 52 4.53 18.79 -2.69
N ASN A 53 4.69 17.47 -2.75
CA ASN A 53 4.37 16.54 -1.66
C ASN A 53 5.58 16.14 -0.81
N GLN A 54 6.66 16.93 -0.80
CA GLN A 54 7.90 16.57 -0.11
C GLN A 54 7.71 16.24 1.38
N ASP A 55 6.83 16.96 2.08
CA ASP A 55 6.53 16.71 3.50
C ASP A 55 5.87 15.34 3.70
N MET A 56 5.00 14.94 2.79
CA MET A 56 4.34 13.63 2.80
C MET A 56 5.35 12.50 2.57
N TYR A 57 6.29 12.69 1.63
CA TYR A 57 7.35 11.72 1.39
C TYR A 57 8.27 11.56 2.60
N THR A 58 8.68 12.69 3.20
CA THR A 58 9.47 12.71 4.43
C THR A 58 8.77 11.94 5.54
N PHE A 59 7.48 12.22 5.76
CA PHE A 59 6.67 11.51 6.74
C PHE A 59 6.65 9.98 6.52
N PHE A 60 6.49 9.50 5.29
CA PHE A 60 6.51 8.05 5.02
C PHE A 60 7.89 7.43 5.24
N GLN A 61 8.96 8.14 4.89
CA GLN A 61 10.32 7.67 5.12
C GLN A 61 10.64 7.59 6.62
N GLU A 62 10.20 8.56 7.43
CA GLU A 62 10.31 8.52 8.90
C GLU A 62 9.56 7.34 9.53
N LEU A 63 8.50 6.86 8.87
CA LEU A 63 7.79 5.63 9.22
C LEU A 63 8.45 4.36 8.67
N TRP A 64 9.65 4.44 8.10
CA TRP A 64 10.39 3.32 7.53
C TRP A 64 9.67 2.62 6.38
N TYR A 65 8.97 3.38 5.54
CA TYR A 65 8.57 2.92 4.22
C TYR A 65 9.68 3.22 3.20
N VAL A 66 9.91 2.28 2.31
CA VAL A 66 10.80 2.46 1.17
C VAL A 66 9.98 3.00 0.01
N LEU A 67 10.12 4.29 -0.29
CA LEU A 67 9.40 4.92 -1.39
C LEU A 67 10.02 4.54 -2.73
N VAL A 68 9.21 3.96 -3.61
CA VAL A 68 9.58 3.68 -5.00
C VAL A 68 8.79 4.64 -5.87
N PHE A 69 9.51 5.64 -6.38
CA PHE A 69 8.94 6.67 -7.22
C PHE A 69 8.92 6.25 -8.68
N LYS A 70 7.85 6.59 -9.36
CA LYS A 70 7.85 6.68 -10.82
C LYS A 70 7.88 8.14 -11.23
N SER A 71 8.83 8.47 -12.10
CA SER A 71 8.93 9.81 -12.68
C SER A 71 7.68 10.09 -13.52
N VAL A 72 6.99 11.18 -13.20
CA VAL A 72 5.88 11.66 -14.02
C VAL A 72 6.48 12.35 -15.24
N LEU A 73 6.46 11.69 -16.40
CA LEU A 73 6.71 12.39 -17.66
C LEU A 73 5.47 13.24 -17.95
N GLN A 74 5.60 14.55 -17.83
CA GLN A 74 4.59 15.49 -18.34
C GLN A 74 4.73 15.54 -19.86
N LEU A 75 3.93 14.75 -20.57
CA LEU A 75 3.74 14.92 -22.00
C LEU A 75 2.67 16.00 -22.23
N HIS A 76 2.94 16.88 -23.18
CA HIS A 76 2.03 17.92 -23.64
C HIS A 76 0.79 17.22 -24.20
N ASP A 77 -0.26 17.22 -23.39
CA ASP A 77 -1.66 17.05 -23.77
C ASP A 77 -2.19 15.61 -23.89
N TRP A 78 -3.24 15.38 -23.09
CA TRP A 78 -4.24 14.31 -23.07
C TRP A 78 -3.91 13.00 -22.32
N GLU A 79 -4.31 13.03 -21.04
CA GLU A 79 -4.76 11.93 -20.19
C GLU A 79 -4.14 10.55 -20.44
N THR A 80 -2.99 10.31 -19.84
CA THR A 80 -2.71 8.98 -19.29
C THR A 80 -2.03 9.15 -17.94
N LYS A 81 -2.84 9.01 -16.88
CA LYS A 81 -2.35 8.81 -15.53
C LYS A 81 -1.55 7.52 -15.54
N TRP A 82 -0.25 7.68 -15.35
CA TRP A 82 0.72 6.60 -15.24
C TRP A 82 0.27 5.56 -14.17
N ASN A 83 0.65 4.28 -14.34
CA ASN A 83 0.45 3.20 -13.34
C ASN A 83 1.81 2.76 -12.73
N VAL A 84 1.85 2.35 -11.46
CA VAL A 84 3.09 1.90 -10.78
C VAL A 84 3.25 0.39 -10.85
N ASP A 85 2.40 -0.28 -11.64
CA ASP A 85 2.19 -1.72 -11.56
C ASP A 85 3.42 -2.48 -12.01
N ALA A 86 4.06 -2.04 -13.09
CA ALA A 86 5.28 -2.65 -13.61
C ALA A 86 6.43 -2.57 -12.59
N GLU A 87 6.58 -1.43 -11.92
CA GLU A 87 7.61 -1.22 -10.90
C GLU A 87 7.36 -2.09 -9.67
N LEU A 88 6.11 -2.22 -9.24
CA LEU A 88 5.74 -3.09 -8.12
C LEU A 88 6.02 -4.56 -8.45
N VAL A 89 5.58 -5.02 -9.62
CA VAL A 89 5.82 -6.39 -10.08
C VAL A 89 7.33 -6.64 -10.17
N LEU A 90 8.08 -5.76 -10.84
CA LEU A 90 9.51 -5.94 -11.02
C LEU A 90 10.26 -5.94 -9.69
N GLN A 91 9.96 -5.01 -8.78
CA GLN A 91 10.62 -4.95 -7.47
C GLN A 91 10.35 -6.23 -6.65
N ALA A 92 9.12 -6.74 -6.66
CA ALA A 92 8.78 -8.00 -5.99
C ALA A 92 9.54 -9.21 -6.54
N MET A 93 9.92 -9.16 -7.82
CA MET A 93 10.75 -10.18 -8.46
C MET A 93 12.25 -9.98 -8.23
N ILE A 94 12.74 -8.74 -8.21
CA ILE A 94 14.14 -8.41 -7.86
C ILE A 94 14.46 -8.89 -6.44
N ASP A 95 13.51 -8.74 -5.52
CA ASP A 95 13.68 -9.13 -4.12
C ASP A 95 13.23 -10.57 -3.85
N TYR A 96 12.86 -11.34 -4.88
CA TYR A 96 12.24 -12.67 -4.72
C TYR A 96 13.01 -13.62 -3.80
N ASN A 97 14.35 -13.60 -3.87
CA ASN A 97 15.20 -14.44 -3.03
C ASN A 97 15.60 -13.80 -1.68
N LYS A 98 15.18 -12.55 -1.43
CA LYS A 98 15.55 -11.78 -0.22
C LYS A 98 14.50 -11.85 0.88
N TYR A 99 13.23 -12.10 0.53
CA TYR A 99 12.14 -12.25 1.51
C TYR A 99 11.69 -13.71 1.62
N THR A 100 11.16 -14.09 2.78
CA THR A 100 10.50 -15.38 2.99
C THR A 100 9.16 -15.40 2.25
N LYS A 101 8.25 -14.48 2.59
CA LYS A 101 6.97 -14.28 1.91
C LYS A 101 6.68 -12.80 1.62
N ALA A 102 5.80 -12.56 0.67
CA ALA A 102 5.34 -11.25 0.25
C ALA A 102 3.92 -10.95 0.77
N VAL A 103 3.73 -9.74 1.28
CA VAL A 103 2.42 -9.12 1.51
C VAL A 103 2.16 -8.17 0.34
N ILE A 104 1.08 -8.40 -0.42
CA ILE A 104 0.69 -7.50 -1.51
C ILE A 104 -0.50 -6.67 -1.02
N VAL A 105 -0.44 -5.34 -1.18
CA VAL A 105 -1.52 -4.44 -0.77
C VAL A 105 -2.02 -3.67 -1.98
N THR A 106 -3.14 -4.14 -2.54
CA THR A 106 -3.77 -3.58 -3.75
C THR A 106 -5.22 -4.07 -3.87
N TRP A 107 -6.01 -3.42 -4.72
CA TRP A 107 -7.30 -3.96 -5.21
C TRP A 107 -7.32 -4.14 -6.73
N ASP A 108 -6.21 -3.83 -7.42
CA ASP A 108 -6.12 -3.89 -8.87
C ASP A 108 -5.93 -5.32 -9.38
N TRP A 109 -6.73 -5.67 -10.39
CA TRP A 109 -6.71 -7.00 -10.99
C TRP A 109 -5.47 -7.23 -11.86
N ASP A 110 -4.78 -6.17 -12.29
CA ASP A 110 -3.53 -6.27 -13.06
C ASP A 110 -2.42 -7.01 -12.27
N PHE A 111 -2.46 -6.95 -10.94
CA PHE A 111 -1.53 -7.70 -10.08
C PHE A 111 -1.87 -9.19 -9.94
N ALA A 112 -2.98 -9.68 -10.49
CA ALA A 112 -3.38 -11.06 -10.32
C ALA A 112 -2.33 -12.05 -10.87
N CYS A 113 -1.58 -11.67 -11.91
CA CYS A 113 -0.47 -12.49 -12.42
C CYS A 113 0.61 -12.69 -11.35
N LEU A 114 1.08 -11.58 -10.74
CA LEU A 114 2.05 -11.60 -9.64
C LEU A 114 1.53 -12.42 -8.46
N ILE A 115 0.30 -12.15 -8.02
CA ILE A 115 -0.31 -12.83 -6.87
C ILE A 115 -0.42 -14.35 -7.14
N SER A 116 -0.86 -14.74 -8.34
CA SER A 116 -0.95 -16.15 -8.74
C SER A 116 0.42 -16.83 -8.74
N TYR A 117 1.43 -16.16 -9.29
CA TYR A 117 2.79 -16.68 -9.33
C TYR A 117 3.35 -16.87 -7.92
N LEU A 118 3.26 -15.85 -7.07
CA LEU A 118 3.71 -15.92 -5.69
C LEU A 118 2.94 -16.96 -4.89
N TYR A 119 1.63 -17.10 -5.10
CA TYR A 119 0.82 -18.13 -4.42
C TYR A 119 1.30 -19.54 -4.78
N LYS A 120 1.45 -19.83 -6.09
CA LYS A 120 1.86 -21.16 -6.59
C LYS A 120 3.27 -21.57 -6.13
N ASN A 121 4.17 -20.60 -5.95
CA ASN A 121 5.52 -20.85 -5.48
C ASN A 121 5.65 -20.80 -3.95
N ASP A 122 4.53 -20.73 -3.23
CA ASP A 122 4.49 -20.55 -1.78
C ASP A 122 5.35 -19.35 -1.32
N LYS A 123 5.24 -18.23 -2.03
CA LYS A 123 5.89 -16.94 -1.72
C LYS A 123 4.88 -15.87 -1.33
N LEU A 124 3.60 -16.06 -1.59
CA LEU A 124 2.56 -15.15 -1.09
C LEU A 124 2.26 -15.46 0.38
N LEU A 125 2.32 -14.44 1.24
CA LEU A 125 1.81 -14.49 2.62
C LEU A 125 0.33 -14.16 2.64
N THR A 126 -0.01 -12.98 2.12
CA THR A 126 -1.38 -12.48 2.07
C THR A 126 -1.53 -11.36 1.05
N LEU A 127 -2.72 -11.26 0.47
CA LEU A 127 -3.21 -10.09 -0.24
C LEU A 127 -4.07 -9.26 0.73
N ILE A 128 -3.73 -8.00 0.96
CA ILE A 128 -4.54 -7.06 1.72
C ILE A 128 -5.29 -6.16 0.74
N VAL A 129 -6.61 -6.31 0.68
CA VAL A 129 -7.45 -5.43 -0.15
C VAL A 129 -7.90 -4.20 0.64
N PRO A 130 -7.87 -2.99 0.06
CA PRO A 130 -8.34 -1.79 0.76
C PRO A 130 -9.85 -1.74 1.03
N ASN A 131 -10.67 -2.44 0.25
CA ASN A 131 -12.13 -2.39 0.34
C ASN A 131 -12.77 -3.76 0.05
N ASP A 132 -13.53 -4.30 1.01
CA ASP A 132 -14.21 -5.62 0.90
C ASP A 132 -15.23 -5.71 -0.25
N ARG A 133 -15.75 -4.55 -0.68
CA ARG A 133 -16.88 -4.45 -1.60
C ARG A 133 -16.47 -4.11 -3.03
N ARG A 134 -15.19 -3.77 -3.26
CA ARG A 134 -14.66 -3.28 -4.54
C ARG A 134 -13.30 -3.89 -4.88
N TYR A 135 -13.23 -5.22 -4.94
CA TYR A 135 -12.09 -5.93 -5.55
C TYR A 135 -12.62 -7.10 -6.38
N SER A 136 -11.89 -7.45 -7.44
CA SER A 136 -12.40 -8.37 -8.46
C SER A 136 -12.59 -9.80 -7.91
N ILE A 137 -13.62 -10.51 -8.40
CA ILE A 137 -13.79 -11.96 -8.14
C ILE A 137 -12.53 -12.72 -8.53
N PHE A 138 -11.82 -12.23 -9.55
CA PHE A 138 -10.56 -12.80 -10.02
C PHE A 138 -9.46 -12.76 -8.95
N LEU A 139 -9.29 -11.65 -8.23
CA LEU A 139 -8.35 -11.56 -7.11
C LEU A 139 -8.73 -12.48 -5.96
N LYS A 140 -10.02 -12.62 -5.63
CA LYS A 140 -10.50 -13.58 -4.62
C LYS A 140 -10.08 -15.00 -4.95
N ASN A 141 -10.33 -15.41 -6.19
CA ASN A 141 -10.00 -16.77 -6.65
C ASN A 141 -8.49 -17.02 -6.70
N THR A 142 -7.71 -15.96 -6.89
CA THR A 142 -6.24 -16.04 -7.00
C THR A 142 -5.57 -16.13 -5.63
N ALA A 143 -5.99 -15.31 -4.66
CA ALA A 143 -5.42 -15.30 -3.32
C ALA A 143 -6.02 -16.37 -2.39
N LYS A 144 -7.22 -16.87 -2.70
CA LYS A 144 -7.95 -17.89 -1.93
C LYS A 144 -7.99 -17.56 -0.44
N GLU A 145 -7.41 -18.40 0.41
CA GLU A 145 -7.34 -18.23 1.87
C GLU A 145 -6.37 -17.13 2.33
N LYS A 146 -5.45 -16.71 1.46
CA LYS A 146 -4.41 -15.71 1.77
C LYS A 146 -4.92 -14.30 1.48
N LEU A 147 -6.03 -13.93 2.10
CA LEU A 147 -6.73 -12.66 1.86
C LEU A 147 -7.12 -11.99 3.19
N ASP A 148 -6.77 -10.71 3.34
CA ASP A 148 -7.23 -9.84 4.43
C ASP A 148 -7.72 -8.49 3.86
N SER A 149 -8.31 -7.64 4.69
CA SER A 149 -8.82 -6.35 4.25
C SER A 149 -8.65 -5.23 5.26
N LEU A 150 -8.35 -4.03 4.74
CA LEU A 150 -8.30 -2.80 5.54
C LEU A 150 -9.66 -2.41 6.11
N SER A 151 -10.78 -2.74 5.46
CA SER A 151 -12.12 -2.42 5.97
C SER A 151 -12.41 -3.15 7.30
N ASN A 152 -12.01 -4.41 7.41
CA ASN A 152 -12.07 -5.17 8.68
C ASN A 152 -11.16 -4.57 9.77
N LEU A 153 -10.10 -3.89 9.35
CA LEU A 153 -9.09 -3.30 10.23
C LEU A 153 -9.39 -1.84 10.58
N ARG A 154 -10.45 -1.23 10.00
CA ARG A 154 -10.81 0.17 10.22
C ARG A 154 -10.85 0.54 11.70
N LYS A 155 -11.46 -0.26 12.56
CA LYS A 155 -11.53 0.05 14.01
C LYS A 155 -10.15 0.23 14.65
N LYS A 156 -9.13 -0.46 14.14
CA LYS A 156 -7.74 -0.40 14.65
C LYS A 156 -6.92 0.68 13.94
N LEU A 157 -7.08 0.78 12.62
CA LEU A 157 -6.21 1.56 11.74
C LEU A 157 -6.76 2.95 11.37
N GLU A 158 -8.00 3.26 11.75
CA GLU A 158 -8.58 4.58 11.49
C GLU A 158 -7.84 5.66 12.29
N TYR A 159 -7.48 6.74 11.59
CA TYR A 159 -7.01 7.95 12.21
C TYR A 159 -8.18 8.66 12.89
N ARG A 160 -8.04 8.93 14.19
CA ARG A 160 -9.05 9.62 14.99
C ARG A 160 -8.40 10.85 15.60
N ILE A 161 -8.97 12.03 15.31
CA ILE A 161 -8.57 13.27 15.98
C ILE A 161 -9.09 13.18 17.42
N TYR A 162 -8.21 12.83 18.35
CA TYR A 162 -8.50 13.06 19.76
C TYR A 162 -8.31 14.55 20.05
N LYS A 163 -9.39 15.25 20.42
CA LYS A 163 -9.31 16.62 20.94
C LYS A 163 -8.49 16.62 22.25
N LYS A 164 -7.17 16.78 22.17
CA LYS A 164 -6.34 17.21 23.31
C LYS A 164 -5.17 18.09 22.84
N ARG A 165 -5.17 19.31 23.42
CA ARG A 165 -4.18 20.40 23.48
C ARG A 165 -2.93 20.36 22.56
N SER A 166 -2.93 21.35 21.65
CA SER A 166 -1.82 22.18 21.15
C SER A 166 -0.51 21.53 20.67
N HIS A 167 -0.16 21.86 19.42
CA HIS A 167 1.14 21.73 18.74
C HIS A 167 1.64 20.32 18.43
N GLN A 168 1.00 19.67 17.44
CA GLN A 168 1.70 18.74 16.55
C GLN A 168 0.99 18.68 15.20
N SER A 169 1.45 19.48 14.25
CA SER A 169 1.05 19.38 12.84
C SER A 169 2.02 18.45 12.11
N SER A 170 1.83 17.15 12.29
CA SER A 170 2.22 16.14 11.30
C SER A 170 1.07 15.14 11.23
N THR A 171 0.24 15.28 10.20
CA THR A 171 -0.95 14.42 10.07
C THR A 171 -0.49 13.02 9.69
N ASN A 172 -0.79 11.99 10.50
CA ASN A 172 -0.44 10.58 10.22
C ASN A 172 -1.16 9.97 8.98
N THR A 173 -1.75 10.82 8.14
CA THR A 173 -2.68 10.48 7.08
C THR A 173 -2.18 11.03 5.77
N TRP A 174 -2.53 10.37 4.68
CA TRP A 174 -2.31 10.93 3.35
C TRP A 174 -3.12 12.24 3.20
N PRO A 175 -2.53 13.34 2.68
CA PRO A 175 -3.25 14.58 2.42
C PRO A 175 -4.38 14.36 1.40
N ILE A 176 -5.60 14.80 1.73
CA ILE A 176 -6.70 14.73 0.76
C ILE A 176 -6.40 15.78 -0.30
N TRP A 177 -6.22 15.35 -1.55
CA TRP A 177 -6.25 16.26 -2.69
C TRP A 177 -7.66 16.85 -2.75
N SER A 178 -7.77 18.16 -2.53
CA SER A 178 -8.94 18.87 -3.02
C SER A 178 -8.88 18.77 -4.53
N ASP A 179 -9.81 18.04 -5.14
CA ASP A 179 -10.04 18.13 -6.57
C ASP A 179 -10.24 19.63 -6.88
N SER A 180 -9.32 20.19 -7.66
CA SER A 180 -9.48 21.50 -8.31
C SER A 180 -10.57 21.42 -9.37
#